data_AF-A0A943SSH0-F1
#
_entry.id   AF-A0A943SSH0-F1
#
_cell.length_a   1.000
_cell.length_b   1.000
_cell.length_c   1.000
_cell.angle_alpha   90.00
_cell.angle_beta   90.00
_cell.angle_gamma   90.00
#
_symmetry.space_group_name_H-M   'P 1'
#
loop_
_entity.id
_entity.type
_entity.pdbx_description
1 polymer ?
#
loop_
_entity_poly.entity_id
_entity_poly.type
_entity_poly.pdbx_seq_one_letter_code
_entity_poly.pdbx_strand_id
1 'polypeptide(L)'
;MKEKSRVSFLNHAMLTELPVLEVQDNGSTSKSTRILGSNSHDTYILGKDGGLHYYNLQCSEGTEYGGYEFVVEKDPDDYMDCFETANFFELMDMDAKRLNILDDGEYVRLKEELAEVFEKALDKKDQEFEELILEIIKDYKD
;
A
#
# COMPACT_ATOMS: atom_id res chain seq x y z
N MET A 1 33.60 -30.80 4.38
CA MET A 1 32.25 -31.11 3.82
C MET A 1 31.52 -29.79 3.66
N LYS A 2 31.06 -29.45 2.45
CA LYS A 2 30.31 -28.20 2.21
C LYS A 2 28.85 -28.42 2.66
N GLU A 3 28.38 -27.59 3.57
CA GLU A 3 26.95 -27.48 3.89
C GLU A 3 26.22 -27.09 2.61
N LYS A 4 25.33 -27.97 2.13
CA LYS A 4 24.42 -27.63 1.05
C LYS A 4 23.42 -26.63 1.63
N SER A 5 23.47 -25.39 1.14
CA SER A 5 22.40 -24.41 1.32
C SER A 5 21.08 -25.07 0.96
N ARG A 6 20.26 -25.34 1.99
CA ARG A 6 18.88 -25.80 1.82
C ARG A 6 18.12 -24.62 1.27
N VAL A 7 17.90 -24.61 -0.04
CA VAL A 7 16.85 -23.78 -0.64
C VAL A 7 15.53 -24.29 -0.07
N SER A 8 14.98 -23.59 0.91
CA SER A 8 13.60 -23.80 1.35
C SER A 8 12.71 -23.21 0.27
N PHE A 9 12.08 -24.06 -0.52
CA PHE A 9 11.00 -23.62 -1.38
C PHE A 9 9.84 -23.20 -0.48
N LEU A 10 9.39 -21.96 -0.61
CA LEU A 10 8.14 -21.49 -0.03
C LEU A 10 7.02 -22.46 -0.46
N ASN A 11 6.18 -22.85 0.50
CA ASN A 11 5.06 -23.75 0.24
C ASN A 11 4.20 -23.16 -0.89
N HIS A 12 3.79 -23.98 -1.86
CA HIS A 12 3.03 -23.53 -3.03
C HIS A 12 1.72 -22.81 -2.65
N ALA A 13 1.16 -23.13 -1.48
CA ALA A 13 0.04 -22.40 -0.87
C ALA A 13 0.33 -20.90 -0.73
N MET A 14 1.54 -20.50 -0.35
CA MET A 14 1.91 -19.10 -0.13
C MET A 14 2.07 -18.26 -1.41
N LEU A 15 2.14 -18.89 -2.59
CA LEU A 15 2.26 -18.19 -3.89
C LEU A 15 0.90 -18.05 -4.61
N THR A 16 -0.09 -18.86 -4.26
CA THR A 16 -1.47 -18.75 -4.76
C THR A 16 -2.43 -18.09 -3.75
N GLU A 17 -1.97 -17.89 -2.51
CA GLU A 17 -2.61 -17.08 -1.47
C GLU A 17 -2.09 -15.64 -1.52
N LEU A 18 -2.25 -14.94 -2.65
CA LEU A 18 -2.28 -13.48 -2.54
C LEU A 18 -3.41 -13.15 -1.55
N PRO A 19 -3.17 -12.35 -0.49
CA PRO A 19 -4.22 -12.04 0.46
C PRO A 19 -5.41 -11.51 -0.34
N VAL A 20 -6.52 -12.25 -0.27
CA VAL A 20 -7.77 -11.83 -0.89
C VAL A 20 -8.26 -10.68 -0.02
N LEU A 21 -7.82 -9.47 -0.37
CA LEU A 21 -8.22 -8.29 0.36
C LEU A 21 -9.71 -8.09 0.14
N GLU A 22 -10.44 -7.98 1.24
CA GLU A 22 -11.86 -7.71 1.22
C GLU A 22 -12.09 -6.28 1.70
N VAL A 23 -13.09 -5.62 1.15
CA VAL A 23 -13.55 -4.31 1.61
C VAL A 23 -15.05 -4.35 1.88
N GLN A 24 -15.52 -3.49 2.78
CA GLN A 24 -16.93 -3.30 3.08
C GLN A 24 -17.28 -1.81 3.15
N ASP A 25 -18.54 -1.48 2.90
CA ASP A 25 -19.03 -0.10 2.98
C ASP A 25 -18.99 0.43 4.42
N ASN A 26 -18.44 1.64 4.61
CA ASN A 26 -18.28 2.28 5.91
C ASN A 26 -19.50 3.12 6.36
N GLY A 27 -20.68 2.92 5.75
CA GLY A 27 -21.85 3.78 6.02
C GLY A 27 -23.23 3.12 5.88
N SER A 28 -23.30 1.85 5.49
CA SER A 28 -24.57 1.16 5.24
C SER A 28 -25.04 0.32 6.43
N THR A 29 -26.35 0.27 6.65
CA THR A 29 -26.99 -0.66 7.59
C THR A 29 -26.84 -2.13 7.15
N SER A 30 -26.46 -2.40 5.91
CA SER A 30 -26.02 -3.70 5.42
C SER A 30 -24.59 -3.60 4.91
N LYS A 31 -23.62 -4.06 5.70
CA LYS A 31 -22.23 -4.17 5.26
C LYS A 31 -22.10 -5.34 4.30
N SER A 32 -22.06 -5.06 3.01
CA SER A 32 -21.72 -6.07 1.99
C SER A 32 -20.22 -6.14 1.82
N THR A 33 -19.65 -7.29 2.09
CA THR A 33 -18.23 -7.56 1.85
C THR A 33 -18.01 -7.92 0.40
N ARG A 34 -16.89 -7.46 -0.16
CA ARG A 34 -16.52 -7.67 -1.55
C ARG A 34 -15.01 -7.88 -1.65
N ILE A 35 -14.63 -8.84 -2.49
CA ILE A 35 -13.23 -9.12 -2.81
C ILE A 35 -12.70 -8.02 -3.73
N LEU A 36 -11.56 -7.43 -3.39
CA LEU A 36 -10.86 -6.47 -4.24
C LEU A 36 -10.46 -7.08 -5.58
N GLY A 37 -10.72 -6.35 -6.67
CA GLY A 37 -10.39 -6.81 -8.03
C GLY A 37 -11.44 -7.75 -8.63
N SER A 38 -12.53 -8.02 -7.91
CA SER A 38 -13.71 -8.72 -8.46
C SER A 38 -14.53 -7.81 -9.39
N ASN A 39 -14.29 -6.50 -9.39
CA ASN A 39 -14.92 -5.51 -10.26
C ASN A 39 -13.85 -4.74 -11.05
N SER A 40 -14.14 -4.42 -12.33
CA SER A 40 -13.26 -3.66 -13.22
C SER A 40 -12.98 -2.22 -12.79
N HIS A 41 -13.78 -1.69 -11.87
CA HIS A 41 -13.61 -0.35 -11.30
C HIS A 41 -12.71 -0.33 -10.07
N ASP A 42 -12.20 -1.49 -9.66
CA ASP A 42 -11.39 -1.60 -8.46
C ASP A 42 -9.93 -1.31 -8.78
N THR A 43 -9.34 -0.40 -8.01
CA THR A 43 -7.91 -0.12 -8.08
C THR A 43 -7.32 0.05 -6.70
N TYR A 44 -6.01 -0.12 -6.63
CA TYR A 44 -5.21 0.32 -5.49
C TYR A 44 -4.67 1.72 -5.75
N ILE A 45 -4.60 2.51 -4.69
CA ILE A 45 -3.91 3.79 -4.66
C ILE A 45 -2.97 3.82 -3.46
N LEU A 46 -1.91 4.61 -3.55
CA LEU A 46 -1.12 4.98 -2.38
C LEU A 46 -1.79 6.17 -1.72
N GLY A 47 -2.08 6.05 -0.43
CA GLY A 47 -2.64 7.13 0.37
C GLY A 47 -1.62 8.23 0.62
N LYS A 48 -2.07 9.37 1.18
CA LYS A 48 -1.20 10.49 1.56
C LYS A 48 -0.10 10.11 2.56
N ASP A 49 -0.33 9.08 3.36
CA ASP A 49 0.63 8.50 4.29
C ASP A 49 1.57 7.48 3.62
N GLY A 50 1.31 7.08 2.38
CA GLY A 50 2.03 6.01 1.69
C GLY A 50 1.51 4.62 2.03
N GLY A 51 0.37 4.51 2.72
CA GLY A 51 -0.36 3.26 2.95
C GLY A 51 -1.07 2.76 1.69
N LEU A 52 -1.44 1.47 1.69
CA LEU A 52 -2.19 0.88 0.59
C LEU A 52 -3.69 1.14 0.80
N HIS A 53 -4.31 1.85 -0.13
CA HIS A 53 -5.74 2.10 -0.09
C HIS A 53 -6.44 1.49 -1.29
N TYR A 54 -7.70 1.13 -1.08
CA TYR A 54 -8.63 0.77 -2.14
C TYR A 54 -9.34 2.01 -2.66
N TYR A 55 -9.57 2.06 -3.97
CA TYR A 55 -10.36 3.09 -4.62
C TYR A 55 -11.28 2.49 -5.69
N ASN A 56 -12.55 2.90 -5.68
CA ASN A 56 -13.52 2.61 -6.71
C ASN A 56 -13.56 3.73 -7.76
N LEU A 57 -13.20 3.41 -9.00
CA LEU A 57 -13.20 4.39 -10.10
C LEU A 57 -14.61 4.84 -10.52
N GLN A 58 -15.66 4.06 -10.25
CA GLN A 58 -17.02 4.38 -10.68
C GLN A 58 -17.70 5.37 -9.74
N CYS A 59 -17.59 5.17 -8.43
CA CYS A 59 -18.20 6.05 -7.43
C CYS A 59 -17.22 7.05 -6.79
N SER A 60 -15.93 6.98 -7.11
CA SER A 60 -14.88 7.84 -6.54
C SER A 60 -14.78 7.75 -5.01
N GLU A 61 -15.00 6.55 -4.49
CA GLU A 61 -14.98 6.25 -3.06
C GLU A 61 -13.91 5.21 -2.78
N GLY A 62 -13.28 5.29 -1.61
CA GLY A 62 -12.20 4.40 -1.23
C GLY A 62 -11.98 4.37 0.26
N THR A 63 -10.96 3.63 0.70
CA THR A 63 -10.61 3.52 2.11
C THR A 63 -9.97 4.79 2.66
N GLU A 64 -9.27 5.56 1.83
CA GLU A 64 -8.74 6.87 2.22
C GLU A 64 -9.84 7.95 2.39
N TYR A 65 -10.92 7.85 1.61
CA TYR A 65 -11.99 8.86 1.54
C TYR A 65 -13.26 8.50 2.32
N GLY A 66 -13.19 7.47 3.17
CA GLY A 66 -14.24 7.11 4.12
C GLY A 66 -15.46 6.40 3.52
N GLY A 67 -15.43 5.98 2.26
CA GLY A 67 -16.52 5.21 1.64
C GLY A 67 -16.45 3.72 1.98
N TYR A 68 -15.24 3.19 2.14
CA TYR A 68 -14.96 1.78 2.38
C TYR A 68 -13.98 1.59 3.53
N GLU A 69 -13.92 0.37 4.07
CA GLU A 69 -12.90 -0.10 5.01
C GLU A 69 -12.48 -1.51 4.61
N PHE A 70 -11.23 -1.91 4.85
CA PHE A 70 -10.79 -3.28 4.63
C PHE A 70 -11.41 -4.20 5.69
N VAL A 71 -11.78 -5.40 5.27
CA VAL A 71 -12.20 -6.48 6.16
C VAL A 71 -10.95 -7.27 6.50
N VAL A 72 -10.30 -6.87 7.59
CA VAL A 72 -9.14 -7.55 8.15
C VAL A 72 -9.56 -8.35 9.38
N GLU A 73 -9.25 -9.65 9.41
CA GLU A 73 -9.26 -10.42 10.65
C GLU A 73 -8.02 -10.01 11.45
N LYS A 74 -8.21 -9.69 12.74
CA LYS A 74 -7.09 -9.41 13.64
C LYS A 74 -6.22 -10.64 13.75
N ASP A 75 -5.02 -10.56 13.17
CA ASP A 75 -3.98 -11.56 13.38
C ASP A 75 -3.55 -11.51 14.85
N PRO A 76 -3.47 -12.65 15.57
CA PRO A 76 -2.82 -12.70 16.89
C PRO A 76 -1.40 -12.12 16.94
N ASP A 77 -0.71 -12.01 15.79
CA ASP A 77 0.63 -11.44 15.68
C ASP A 77 0.66 -9.97 15.17
N ASP A 78 -0.48 -9.26 15.19
CA ASP A 78 -0.67 -7.84 14.84
C ASP A 78 -0.32 -7.44 13.37
N TYR A 79 0.01 -8.40 12.50
CA TYR A 79 0.42 -8.13 11.11
C TYR A 79 -0.72 -7.58 10.22
N MET A 80 -1.97 -7.93 10.53
CA MET A 80 -3.14 -7.54 9.72
C MET A 80 -3.74 -6.17 10.05
N ASP A 81 -3.42 -5.59 11.22
CA ASP A 81 -3.81 -4.22 11.57
C ASP A 81 -3.04 -3.16 10.72
N CYS A 82 -2.11 -3.61 9.87
CA CYS A 82 -1.07 -2.78 9.29
C CYS A 82 -1.41 -2.21 7.90
N PHE A 83 -2.22 -2.85 7.05
CA PHE A 83 -2.42 -2.33 5.69
C PHE A 83 -3.13 -0.97 5.63
N GLU A 84 -3.98 -0.67 6.62
CA GLU A 84 -4.75 0.58 6.71
C GLU A 84 -4.02 1.71 7.44
N THR A 85 -3.00 1.36 8.23
CA THR A 85 -2.37 2.30 9.18
C THR A 85 -0.87 2.40 9.02
N ALA A 86 -0.26 1.45 8.32
CA ALA A 86 1.17 1.37 8.08
C ALA A 86 1.47 1.85 6.65
N ASN A 87 2.36 2.82 6.56
CA ASN A 87 2.90 3.27 5.30
C ASN A 87 3.84 2.22 4.70
N PHE A 88 4.23 2.43 3.43
CA PHE A 88 5.14 1.56 2.70
C PHE A 88 6.40 1.15 3.49
N PHE A 89 7.04 2.08 4.21
CA PHE A 89 8.25 1.78 4.98
C PHE A 89 7.96 0.98 6.25
N GLU A 90 6.81 1.22 6.89
CA GLU A 90 6.38 0.45 8.06
C GLU A 90 6.04 -1.00 7.65
N LEU A 91 5.40 -1.20 6.49
CA LEU A 91 5.20 -2.54 5.92
C LEU A 91 6.52 -3.24 5.62
N MET A 92 7.51 -2.51 5.08
CA MET A 92 8.87 -3.04 4.90
C MET A 92 9.53 -3.43 6.23
N ASP A 93 9.38 -2.64 7.29
CA ASP A 93 9.93 -2.95 8.63
C ASP A 93 9.29 -4.20 9.22
N MET A 94 8.00 -4.37 9.04
CA MET A 94 7.27 -5.56 9.50
C MET A 94 7.77 -6.83 8.81
N ASP A 95 7.96 -6.78 7.49
CA ASP A 95 8.54 -7.90 6.75
C ASP A 95 10.00 -8.15 7.13
N ALA A 96 10.81 -7.11 7.32
CA ALA A 96 12.19 -7.24 7.74
C ALA A 96 12.31 -7.87 9.14
N LYS A 97 11.43 -7.49 10.07
CA LYS A 97 11.32 -8.10 11.39
C LYS A 97 10.93 -9.58 11.29
N ARG A 98 9.93 -9.93 10.48
CA ARG A 98 9.49 -11.32 10.26
C ARG A 98 10.60 -12.21 9.69
N LEU A 99 11.38 -11.66 8.77
CA LEU A 99 12.50 -12.35 8.15
C LEU A 99 13.79 -12.32 8.98
N ASN A 100 13.78 -11.62 10.13
CA ASN A 100 14.91 -11.42 11.01
C ASN A 100 16.12 -10.75 10.31
N ILE A 101 15.82 -9.75 9.48
CA ILE A 101 16.80 -8.95 8.70
C ILE A 101 16.70 -7.45 9.00
N LEU A 102 16.00 -7.04 10.06
CA LEU A 102 15.81 -5.62 10.39
C LEU A 102 17.15 -4.88 10.60
N ASP A 103 18.13 -5.57 11.17
CA ASP A 103 19.50 -5.05 11.37
C ASP A 103 20.46 -5.44 10.23
N ASP A 104 19.96 -6.03 9.14
CA ASP A 104 20.79 -6.40 7.99
C ASP A 104 21.23 -5.14 7.24
N GLY A 105 22.54 -5.05 6.97
CA GLY A 105 23.13 -3.86 6.35
C GLY A 105 22.62 -3.59 4.93
N GLU A 106 22.23 -4.62 4.17
CA GLU A 106 21.65 -4.42 2.84
C GLU A 106 20.22 -3.91 2.94
N TYR A 107 19.43 -4.44 3.88
CA TYR A 107 18.07 -3.94 4.14
C TYR A 107 18.08 -2.47 4.56
N VAL A 108 18.91 -2.11 5.54
CA VAL A 108 19.05 -0.73 6.02
C VAL A 108 19.42 0.20 4.87
N ARG A 109 20.43 -0.16 4.07
CA ARG A 109 20.85 0.64 2.90
C ARG A 109 19.73 0.79 1.87
N LEU A 110 19.04 -0.31 1.53
CA LEU A 110 17.94 -0.29 0.57
C LEU A 110 16.80 0.64 1.04
N LYS A 111 16.48 0.60 2.34
CA LYS A 111 15.44 1.44 2.93
C LYS A 111 15.81 2.93 2.81
N GLU A 112 17.06 3.28 3.10
CA GLU A 112 17.58 4.65 2.94
C GLU A 112 17.52 5.10 1.47
N GLU A 113 18.00 4.28 0.53
CA GLU A 113 17.97 4.58 -0.90
C GLU A 113 16.53 4.80 -1.41
N LEU A 114 15.57 3.99 -0.95
CA LEU A 114 14.15 4.13 -1.29
C LEU A 114 13.54 5.40 -0.69
N ALA A 115 13.90 5.77 0.53
CA ALA A 115 13.43 7.02 1.14
C ALA A 115 13.82 8.24 0.30
N GLU A 116 15.06 8.29 -0.20
CA GLU A 116 15.49 9.38 -1.09
C GLU A 116 14.71 9.41 -2.42
N VAL A 117 14.37 8.24 -2.97
CA VAL A 117 13.59 8.16 -4.21
C VAL A 117 12.17 8.68 -3.99
N PHE A 118 11.54 8.33 -2.86
CA PHE A 118 10.22 8.81 -2.49
C PHE A 118 10.21 10.33 -2.30
N GLU A 119 11.20 10.89 -1.60
CA GLU A 119 11.34 12.34 -1.42
C GLU A 119 11.45 13.07 -2.77
N LYS A 120 12.36 12.60 -3.65
CA LYS A 120 12.52 13.18 -5.00
C LYS A 120 11.26 13.08 -5.85
N ALA A 121 10.49 12.00 -5.71
CA ALA A 121 9.25 11.82 -6.44
C ALA A 121 8.15 12.77 -5.95
N LEU A 122 8.05 12.99 -4.63
CA LEU A 122 7.12 13.94 -4.04
C LEU A 122 7.45 15.38 -4.45
N ASP A 123 8.72 15.79 -4.34
CA ASP A 123 9.18 17.12 -4.77
C ASP A 123 8.84 17.39 -6.24
N LYS A 124 9.07 16.40 -7.11
CA LYS A 124 8.76 16.51 -8.53
C LYS A 124 7.25 16.65 -8.77
N LYS A 125 6.44 15.88 -8.06
CA LYS A 125 4.97 15.95 -8.15
C LYS A 125 4.46 17.34 -7.74
N ASP A 126 5.03 17.92 -6.70
CA ASP A 126 4.63 19.23 -6.20
C ASP A 126 5.04 20.33 -7.18
N GLN A 127 6.23 20.25 -7.79
CA GLN A 127 6.66 21.15 -8.87
C GLN A 127 5.73 21.08 -10.09
N GLU A 128 5.41 19.88 -10.57
CA GLU A 128 4.49 19.68 -11.71
C GLU A 128 3.09 20.25 -11.41
N PHE A 129 2.63 20.12 -10.16
CA PHE A 129 1.35 20.66 -9.73
C PHE A 129 1.34 22.20 -9.66
N GLU A 130 2.41 22.81 -9.16
CA GLU A 130 2.57 24.27 -9.15
C GLU A 130 2.61 24.85 -10.57
N GLU A 131 3.33 24.21 -11.49
CA GLU A 131 3.38 24.61 -12.90
C GLU A 131 2.00 24.56 -13.55
N LEU A 132 1.25 23.48 -13.32
CA LEU A 132 -0.13 23.34 -13.82
C LEU A 132 -1.06 24.45 -13.30
N ILE A 133 -0.99 24.78 -12.01
CA ILE A 133 -1.78 25.87 -11.43
C ILE A 133 -1.43 27.21 -12.10
N LEU A 134 -0.15 27.48 -12.32
CA LEU A 134 0.30 28.71 -12.97
C LEU A 134 -0.16 28.82 -14.42
N GLU A 135 -0.19 27.71 -15.16
CA GLU A 135 -0.74 27.63 -16.51
C GLU A 135 -2.25 27.93 -16.52
N ILE A 136 -3.03 27.28 -15.65
CA ILE A 136 -4.47 27.53 -15.52
C ILE A 136 -4.76 28.99 -15.18
N ILE A 137 -3.98 29.61 -14.28
CA ILE A 137 -4.15 31.02 -13.90
C ILE A 137 -3.86 31.97 -15.06
N LYS A 138 -2.89 31.64 -15.92
CA LYS A 138 -2.60 32.43 -17.13
C LYS A 138 -3.76 32.36 -18.12
N ASP A 139 -4.26 31.16 -18.38
CA ASP A 139 -5.39 30.95 -19.29
C ASP A 139 -6.68 31.63 -18.81
N TYR A 140 -6.85 31.85 -17.50
CA TYR A 140 -7.99 32.57 -16.93
C TYR A 140 -7.88 34.10 -16.98
N LYS A 141 -6.70 34.65 -17.30
CA LYS A 141 -6.45 36.11 -17.35
C LYS A 141 -6.45 36.70 -18.75
N ASP A 142 -6.47 35.86 -19.79
CA ASP A 142 -6.69 36.24 -21.20
C ASP A 142 -8.17 36.13 -21.59
#